data_AF-A0A654ZSE3-F1
#
_entry.id   AF-A0A654ZSE3-F1
#
_cell.length_a   1.000
_cell.length_b   1.000
_cell.length_c   1.000
_cell.angle_alpha   90.00
_cell.angle_beta   90.00
_cell.angle_gamma   90.00
#
_symmetry.space_group_name_H-M   'P 1'
#
loop_
_entity.id
_entity.type
_entity.pdbx_description
1 polymer ?
#
loop_
_entity_poly.entity_id
_entity_poly.type
_entity_poly.pdbx_seq_one_letter_code
_entity_poly.pdbx_strand_id
1 'polypeptide(L)'
;MQTVTITARLRDSEPSVAGKDPFVRDGFQQVYSINTGQVAALTGVQLAGSYLQLIEDQPGGLGVLGVPHLDPGPFLSYGIQWISFGILAPIGLGYFAYAEIRARRREKAGSPPPDKPMTVEQKLADRYGRRR
;
A
#
# COMPACT_ATOMS: atom_id res chain seq x y z
N MET A 1 9.32 7.16 57.85
CA MET A 1 8.84 6.86 56.49
C MET A 1 8.62 8.19 55.80
N GLN A 2 9.27 8.46 54.66
CA GLN A 2 8.99 9.67 53.89
C GLN A 2 7.76 9.44 53.03
N THR A 3 6.78 10.33 53.11
CA THR A 3 5.58 10.28 52.27
C THR A 3 5.92 10.79 50.88
N VAL A 4 5.58 10.02 49.85
CA VAL A 4 5.76 10.39 48.44
C VAL A 4 4.39 10.48 47.79
N THR A 5 4.14 11.59 47.10
CA THR A 5 2.94 11.77 46.30
C THR A 5 3.24 11.41 44.85
N ILE A 6 2.43 10.53 44.27
CA ILE A 6 2.50 10.15 42.86
C ILE A 6 1.17 10.44 42.16
N THR A 7 1.27 10.85 40.91
CA THR A 7 0.14 10.99 39.99
C THR A 7 0.20 9.84 38.98
N ALA A 8 -0.86 9.04 38.90
CA ALA A 8 -0.91 7.89 38.03
C ALA A 8 -2.32 7.65 37.48
N ARG A 9 -2.41 6.89 36.40
CA ARG A 9 -3.65 6.34 35.90
C ARG A 9 -3.82 4.94 36.49
N LEU A 10 -4.93 4.72 37.19
CA LEU A 10 -5.33 3.37 37.58
C LEU A 10 -5.78 2.60 36.35
N ARG A 11 -5.27 1.38 36.19
CA ARG A 11 -5.60 0.48 35.09
C ARG A 11 -5.89 -0.92 35.63
N ASP A 12 -6.93 -1.53 35.09
CA ASP A 12 -7.21 -2.94 35.34
C ASP A 12 -6.21 -3.81 34.59
N SER A 13 -6.00 -5.03 35.09
CA SER A 13 -5.19 -6.03 34.39
C SER A 13 -5.69 -6.25 32.97
N GLU A 14 -4.78 -6.24 32.01
CA GLU A 14 -5.12 -6.59 30.63
C GLU A 14 -5.46 -8.09 30.53
N PRO A 15 -6.40 -8.46 29.64
CA PRO A 15 -6.73 -9.87 29.42
C PRO A 15 -5.52 -10.62 28.87
N SER A 16 -5.42 -11.91 29.20
CA SER A 16 -4.47 -12.80 28.54
C SER A 16 -4.96 -13.10 27.13
N VAL A 17 -4.03 -13.16 26.18
CA VAL A 17 -4.32 -13.57 24.80
C VAL A 17 -4.07 -15.08 24.69
N ALA A 18 -5.06 -15.81 24.20
CA ALA A 18 -4.93 -17.26 24.01
C ALA A 18 -3.73 -17.60 23.12
N GLY A 19 -2.87 -18.52 23.56
CA GLY A 19 -1.65 -18.92 22.85
C GLY A 19 -0.49 -17.91 22.96
N LYS A 20 -0.59 -16.90 23.82
CA LYS A 20 0.49 -15.96 24.15
C LYS A 20 0.94 -16.15 25.60
N ASP A 21 1.43 -17.34 25.89
CA ASP A 21 2.02 -17.64 27.19
C ASP A 21 3.31 -16.83 27.41
N PRO A 22 3.67 -16.54 28.68
CA PRO A 22 4.92 -15.87 28.98
C PRO A 22 6.11 -16.62 28.38
N PHE A 23 7.02 -15.88 27.75
CA PHE A 23 8.15 -16.44 27.02
C PHE A 23 9.45 -15.74 27.41
N VAL A 24 10.57 -16.42 27.16
CA VAL A 24 11.90 -15.83 27.35
C VAL A 24 12.39 -15.31 26.00
N ARG A 25 12.80 -14.04 25.95
CA ARG A 25 13.44 -13.42 24.80
C ARG A 25 14.61 -12.57 25.27
N ASP A 26 15.74 -12.68 24.57
CA ASP A 26 16.99 -11.97 24.89
C ASP A 26 17.46 -12.17 26.35
N GLY A 27 17.18 -13.35 26.92
CA GLY A 27 17.53 -13.70 28.31
C GLY A 27 16.58 -13.13 29.37
N PHE A 28 15.55 -12.37 28.97
CA PHE A 28 14.56 -11.81 29.88
C PHE A 28 13.22 -12.52 29.76
N GLN A 29 12.54 -12.71 30.89
CA GLN A 29 11.18 -13.22 30.91
C GLN A 29 10.20 -12.09 30.57
N GLN A 30 9.35 -12.33 29.58
CA GLN A 30 8.43 -11.35 29.03
C GLN A 30 6.99 -11.88 29.08
N VAL A 31 6.06 -10.97 29.36
CA VAL A 31 4.62 -11.20 29.25
C VAL A 31 4.09 -10.42 28.04
N TYR A 32 3.10 -10.99 27.35
CA TYR A 32 2.57 -10.37 26.12
C TYR A 32 1.72 -9.14 26.40
N SER A 33 0.88 -9.19 27.43
CA SER A 33 0.05 -8.08 27.92
C SER A 33 0.41 -7.75 29.37
N ILE A 34 -0.01 -6.58 29.86
CA ILE A 34 0.19 -6.18 31.26
C ILE A 34 -0.84 -6.92 32.13
N ASN A 35 -0.68 -8.24 32.22
CA ASN A 35 -1.52 -9.12 33.02
C ASN A 35 -0.90 -9.30 34.40
N THR A 36 -1.51 -8.70 35.42
CA THR A 36 -0.98 -8.73 36.79
C THR A 36 -0.97 -10.13 37.38
N GLY A 37 -1.90 -11.01 36.99
CA GLY A 37 -1.93 -12.40 37.41
C GLY A 37 -0.74 -13.21 36.87
N GLN A 38 -0.43 -13.07 35.58
CA GLN A 38 0.75 -13.69 34.97
C GLN A 38 2.03 -13.16 35.62
N VAL A 39 2.16 -11.84 35.81
CA VAL A 39 3.34 -11.26 36.46
C VAL A 39 3.49 -11.74 37.91
N ALA A 40 2.40 -11.81 38.67
CA ALA A 40 2.41 -12.32 40.05
C ALA A 40 2.87 -13.78 40.11
N ALA A 41 2.40 -14.62 39.20
CA ALA A 41 2.81 -16.03 39.12
C ALA A 41 4.29 -16.19 38.78
N LEU A 42 4.83 -15.34 37.91
CA LEU A 42 6.24 -15.40 37.49
C LEU A 42 7.20 -14.85 38.54
N THR A 43 6.82 -13.76 39.21
CA THR A 43 7.67 -13.08 40.21
C THR A 43 7.50 -13.63 41.61
N GLY A 44 6.41 -14.37 41.88
CA GLY A 44 6.04 -14.82 43.22
C GLY A 44 5.52 -13.70 44.13
N VAL A 45 5.30 -12.49 43.59
CA VAL A 45 4.84 -11.33 44.35
C VAL A 45 3.33 -11.22 44.26
N GLN A 46 2.65 -11.07 45.39
CA GLN A 46 1.22 -10.84 45.42
C GLN A 46 0.92 -9.40 44.95
N LEU A 47 0.27 -9.29 43.78
CA LEU A 47 -0.14 -8.02 43.20
C LEU A 47 -1.62 -7.72 43.49
N ALA A 48 -1.98 -6.44 43.53
CA ALA A 48 -3.34 -5.97 43.85
C ALA A 48 -4.39 -6.17 42.73
N GLY A 49 -4.04 -6.87 41.65
CA GLY A 49 -4.92 -7.08 40.48
C GLY A 49 -4.96 -5.91 39.50
N SER A 50 -4.93 -4.67 39.98
CA SER A 50 -4.76 -3.46 39.16
C SER A 50 -3.30 -2.96 39.17
N TYR A 51 -2.94 -2.12 38.20
CA TYR A 51 -1.64 -1.45 38.17
C TYR A 51 -1.78 0.07 38.00
N LEU A 52 -0.75 0.80 38.44
CA LEU A 52 -0.65 2.24 38.30
C LEU A 52 0.30 2.56 37.15
N GLN A 53 -0.21 3.23 36.12
CA GLN A 53 0.60 3.79 35.06
C GLN A 53 0.96 5.22 35.42
N LEU A 54 2.21 5.43 35.85
CA LEU A 54 2.74 6.74 36.20
C LEU A 54 2.73 7.67 34.97
N ILE A 55 2.42 8.95 35.19
CA ILE A 55 2.63 9.99 34.18
C ILE A 55 4.11 10.42 34.16
N GLU A 56 4.46 11.34 33.26
CA GLU A 56 5.84 11.86 33.16
C GLU A 56 6.29 12.49 34.50
N ASP A 57 7.60 12.45 34.76
CA ASP A 57 8.26 13.08 35.91
C ASP A 57 7.75 12.63 37.30
N GLN A 58 7.22 11.41 37.41
CA GLN A 58 6.82 10.85 38.71
C GLN A 58 7.96 10.09 39.39
N PRO A 59 8.10 10.21 40.73
CA PRO A 59 9.11 9.48 41.47
C PRO A 59 8.90 7.97 41.34
N GLY A 60 9.96 7.24 41.01
CA GLY A 60 9.93 5.80 40.75
C GLY A 60 9.52 5.41 39.32
N GLY A 61 9.24 6.37 38.44
CA GLY A 61 9.05 6.12 37.02
C GLY A 61 10.37 5.70 36.35
N LEU A 62 10.35 4.59 35.61
CA LEU A 62 11.51 4.08 34.85
C LEU A 62 11.68 4.80 33.49
N GLY A 63 11.12 6.01 33.36
CA GLY A 63 10.98 6.74 32.11
C GLY A 63 9.58 6.56 31.49
N VAL A 64 9.24 7.46 30.56
CA VAL A 64 7.99 7.39 29.80
C VAL A 64 8.09 6.27 28.77
N LEU A 65 6.99 5.55 28.54
CA LEU A 65 6.87 4.70 27.36
C LEU A 65 6.99 5.63 26.15
N GLY A 66 8.13 5.58 25.46
CA GLY A 66 8.37 6.38 24.27
C GLY A 66 7.20 6.22 23.30
N VAL A 67 6.84 7.31 22.63
CA VAL A 67 5.74 7.30 21.65
C VAL A 67 5.96 6.09 20.73
N PRO A 68 4.94 5.22 20.55
CA PRO A 68 5.06 4.09 19.66
C PRO A 68 5.62 4.58 18.33
N HIS A 69 6.65 3.90 17.80
CA HIS A 69 7.19 4.24 16.49
C HIS A 69 6.07 4.15 15.46
N LEU A 70 5.49 5.30 15.12
CA LEU A 70 4.54 5.51 14.04
C LEU A 70 5.30 5.74 12.74
N ASP A 71 6.38 5.00 12.52
CA ASP A 71 7.03 4.98 11.21
C ASP A 71 6.38 3.81 10.46
N PRO A 72 5.27 4.01 9.72
CA PRO A 72 4.79 2.99 8.84
C PRO A 72 5.98 2.65 7.94
N GLY A 73 6.42 1.40 7.96
CA GLY A 73 7.59 0.96 7.20
C GLY A 73 7.57 1.46 5.76
N PRO A 74 8.72 1.49 5.08
CA PRO A 74 8.90 2.18 3.81
C PRO A 74 7.75 1.88 2.86
N PHE A 75 7.14 2.92 2.27
CA PHE A 75 6.00 2.87 1.33
C PHE A 75 6.37 2.13 0.01
N LEU A 76 6.78 0.87 0.12
CA LEU A 76 7.35 0.05 -0.93
C LEU A 76 6.34 -0.19 -2.05
N SER A 77 5.07 -0.39 -1.68
CA SER A 77 3.96 -0.52 -2.63
C SER A 77 3.80 0.73 -3.51
N TYR A 78 3.89 1.92 -2.92
CA TYR A 78 3.81 3.19 -3.64
C TYR A 78 5.02 3.40 -4.57
N GLY A 79 6.23 3.01 -4.13
CA GLY A 79 7.42 3.04 -4.99
C GLY A 79 7.31 2.11 -6.21
N ILE A 80 6.84 0.88 -5.99
CA ILE A 80 6.63 -0.11 -7.07
C ILE A 80 5.57 0.38 -8.07
N GLN A 81 4.54 1.09 -7.61
CA GLN A 81 3.51 1.64 -8.46
C GLN A 81 4.08 2.66 -9.48
N TRP A 82 4.94 3.56 -9.04
CA TRP A 82 5.58 4.53 -9.95
C TRP A 82 6.50 3.87 -10.97
N ILE A 83 7.25 2.84 -10.57
CA ILE A 83 8.07 2.05 -11.50
C ILE A 83 7.18 1.36 -12.54
N SER A 84 6.05 0.80 -12.09
CA SER A 84 5.08 0.14 -12.98
C SER A 84 4.53 1.11 -14.04
N PHE A 85 4.14 2.32 -13.64
CA PHE A 85 3.73 3.36 -14.60
C PHE A 85 4.86 3.80 -15.52
N GLY A 86 6.08 3.98 -14.98
CA GLY A 86 7.26 4.34 -15.75
C GLY A 86 7.63 3.33 -16.84
N ILE A 87 7.27 2.05 -16.68
CA ILE A 87 7.53 1.00 -17.66
C ILE A 87 6.33 0.80 -18.60
N LEU A 88 5.10 0.68 -18.06
CA LEU A 88 3.93 0.33 -18.86
C LEU A 88 3.49 1.47 -19.78
N ALA A 89 3.58 2.73 -19.34
CA ALA A 89 3.20 3.88 -20.15
C ALA A 89 4.00 4.00 -21.46
N PRO A 90 5.35 3.98 -21.47
CA PRO A 90 6.11 4.05 -22.72
C PRO A 90 5.94 2.81 -23.60
N ILE A 91 5.79 1.60 -23.02
CA ILE A 91 5.50 0.39 -23.79
C ILE A 91 4.15 0.53 -24.51
N GLY A 92 3.11 0.96 -23.78
CA GLY A 92 1.78 1.20 -24.35
C GLY A 92 1.80 2.24 -25.45
N LEU A 93 2.49 3.37 -25.23
CA LEU A 93 2.64 4.43 -26.24
C LEU A 93 3.37 3.94 -27.49
N GLY A 94 4.47 3.20 -27.33
CA GLY A 94 5.23 2.63 -28.44
C GLY A 94 4.43 1.62 -29.25
N TYR A 95 3.69 0.74 -28.58
CA TYR A 95 2.80 -0.22 -29.23
C TYR A 95 1.67 0.49 -29.99
N PHE A 96 1.03 1.49 -29.37
CA PHE A 96 -0.04 2.26 -29.99
C PHE A 96 0.44 2.98 -31.26
N ALA A 97 1.58 3.66 -31.20
CA ALA A 97 2.18 4.32 -32.36
C ALA A 97 2.49 3.33 -33.49
N TYR A 98 3.05 2.16 -33.15
CA TYR A 98 3.30 1.10 -34.13
C TYR A 98 2.01 0.55 -34.76
N ALA A 99 1.00 0.25 -33.93
CA ALA A 99 -0.28 -0.28 -34.37
C ALA A 99 -1.00 0.70 -35.31
N GLU A 100 -0.99 1.99 -34.98
CA GLU A 100 -1.56 3.07 -35.77
C GLU A 100 -0.88 3.20 -37.15
N ILE A 101 0.47 3.21 -37.17
CA ILE A 101 1.22 3.27 -38.43
C ILE A 101 0.93 2.04 -39.29
N ARG A 102 0.87 0.86 -38.68
CA ARG A 102 0.58 -0.40 -39.38
C ARG A 102 -0.84 -0.44 -39.93
N ALA A 103 -1.83 0.06 -39.18
CA ALA A 103 -3.22 0.19 -39.62
C ALA A 103 -3.32 1.11 -40.85
N ARG A 104 -2.74 2.31 -40.77
CA ARG A 104 -2.71 3.28 -41.88
C ARG A 104 -2.05 2.72 -43.15
N ARG A 105 -0.99 1.91 -43.00
CA ARG A 105 -0.34 1.24 -44.16
C ARG A 105 -1.26 0.20 -44.81
N ARG A 106 -2.02 -0.55 -44.02
CA ARG A 106 -2.99 -1.54 -44.54
C ARG A 106 -4.14 -0.87 -45.28
N GLU A 107 -4.67 0.22 -44.74
CA GLU A 107 -5.69 1.02 -45.41
C GLU A 107 -5.20 1.54 -46.77
N LYS A 108 -3.96 2.06 -46.83
CA LYS A 108 -3.37 2.52 -48.10
C LYS A 108 -3.12 1.39 -49.10
N ALA A 109 -2.82 0.18 -48.64
CA ALA A 109 -2.59 -0.98 -49.52
C ALA A 109 -3.88 -1.66 -50.00
N GLY A 110 -4.98 -1.53 -49.25
CA GLY A 110 -6.30 -2.07 -49.59
C GLY A 110 -7.19 -1.12 -50.41
N SER A 111 -6.84 0.16 -50.50
CA SER A 111 -7.54 1.11 -51.36
C SER A 111 -7.24 0.83 -52.84
N PRO A 112 -8.26 0.64 -53.70
CA PRO A 112 -8.03 0.54 -55.14
C PRO A 112 -7.33 1.82 -55.64
N PRO A 113 -6.48 1.73 -56.68
CA PRO A 113 -5.85 2.92 -57.25
C PRO A 113 -6.94 3.96 -57.56
N PRO A 114 -6.69 5.25 -57.30
CA PRO A 114 -7.68 6.28 -57.60
C PRO A 114 -8.08 6.13 -59.07
N ASP A 115 -9.39 5.97 -59.32
CA ASP A 115 -9.94 5.91 -60.66
C ASP A 115 -9.36 7.09 -61.43
N LYS A 116 -8.57 6.80 -62.48
CA LYS A 116 -8.03 7.85 -63.35
C LYS A 116 -9.24 8.66 -63.82
N PRO A 117 -9.24 10.00 -63.61
CA PRO A 117 -10.38 10.80 -64.02
C PRO A 117 -10.63 10.57 -65.50
N MET A 118 -11.83 10.08 -65.83
CA MET A 118 -12.21 9.78 -67.21
C MET A 118 -11.90 10.99 -68.08
N THR A 119 -11.13 10.78 -69.14
CA THR A 119 -10.83 11.84 -70.10
C THR A 119 -12.13 12.32 -70.75
N VAL A 120 -12.13 13.58 -71.21
CA VAL A 120 -13.31 14.22 -71.82
C VAL A 120 -13.87 13.37 -72.97
N GLU A 121 -12.99 12.75 -73.76
CA GLU A 121 -13.30 11.75 -74.79
C GLU A 121 -14.13 10.58 -74.26
N GLN A 122 -13.72 9.96 -73.15
CA GLN A 122 -14.42 8.84 -72.52
C GLN A 122 -15.80 9.26 -71.98
N LYS A 123 -15.92 10.48 -71.45
CA LYS A 123 -17.20 11.04 -70.99
C LYS A 123 -18.15 11.34 -72.15
N LEU A 124 -17.64 11.81 -73.28
CA LEU A 124 -18.45 12.00 -74.48
C LEU A 124 -18.88 10.66 -75.08
N ALA A 125 -17.96 9.70 -75.19
CA ALA A 125 -18.25 8.37 -75.73
C ALA A 125 -19.32 7.62 -74.92
N ASP A 126 -19.29 7.69 -73.59
CA ASP A 126 -20.31 7.08 -72.73
C ASP A 126 -21.69 7.76 -72.90
N ARG A 127 -21.71 9.09 -72.99
CA ARG A 127 -22.95 9.87 -73.14
C ARG A 127 -23.58 9.74 -74.54
N TYR A 128 -22.76 9.59 -75.58
CA TYR A 128 -23.22 9.51 -76.98
C TYR A 128 -23.28 8.07 -77.53
N GLY A 129 -22.56 7.13 -76.93
CA GLY A 129 -22.56 5.70 -77.31
C GLY A 129 -23.79 4.95 -76.82
N ARG A 130 -24.54 5.51 -75.86
CA ARG A 130 -25.82 4.94 -75.41
C ARG A 130 -26.96 5.36 -76.33
N ARG A 131 -26.98 4.83 -77.55
CA ARG A 131 -28.18 4.87 -78.43
C ARG A 131 -28.58 3.46 -78.85
N ARG A 132 -29.69 3.05 -78.22
CA ARG A 132 -30.53 1.85 -78.42
C ARG A 132 -29.90 0.49 -78.19
#